data_AF-A0A944Y630-F1
#
_entry.id   AF-A0A944Y630-F1
#
_cell.length_a   1.000
_cell.length_b   1.000
_cell.length_c   1.000
_cell.angle_alpha   90.00
_cell.angle_beta   90.00
_cell.angle_gamma   90.00
#
_symmetry.space_group_name_H-M   'P 1'
#
loop_
_entity.id
_entity.type
_entity.pdbx_description
1 polymer ?
#
loop_
_entity_poly.entity_id
_entity_poly.type
_entity_poly.pdbx_seq_one_letter_code
_entity_poly.pdbx_strand_id
1 'polypeptide(L)'
;MRNWNTYKAGLIVDLLQTAMAKEPEVLVWQTEGENREKFKGEILDVDETNTVIALDESYLSSGHQFNSSEPLMFNCSEGSIIFKKSAYKLEGGSLSFKTPAELKIIDQRQMERFPYMYQDYKNISFTQSKGEEIHKYSCTLVDISTEGAGFVLTTRDHENFVEESRINVTALSDQQLPEPVNAKIVYLEPYSDLEDGEWFKVGIHFLETLDSVSYKSISSIVEKKQEKFKGLNVDTFNGLHPSDQDRILKTIAEKNPTQAKNIKMRMYEIDRLRYLTTSMKIQFLQKVNHDILAAALRLSSKELIFELLSEITGNLREELLFKLNEPKPPSAVNKAQDEIYKIMSEMERNGEILLDPEASSKLV
;
A
#
# COMPACT_ATOMS: atom_id res chain seq x y z
N MET A 1 1.16 -0.40 2.87
CA MET A 1 0.17 0.63 2.49
C MET A 1 -0.57 1.22 3.67
N ARG A 2 -0.19 2.43 4.06
CA ARG A 2 -0.95 3.29 4.98
C ARG A 2 -1.92 4.12 4.16
N ASN A 3 -3.01 4.56 4.74
CA ASN A 3 -3.85 5.56 4.12
C ASN A 3 -3.68 6.87 4.88
N TRP A 4 -3.68 7.98 4.15
CA TRP A 4 -3.81 9.29 4.77
C TRP A 4 -4.87 10.09 4.04
N ASN A 5 -5.55 10.95 4.79
CA ASN A 5 -6.57 11.82 4.26
C ASN A 5 -5.98 13.23 4.13
N THR A 6 -6.31 13.91 3.04
CA THR A 6 -6.09 15.35 2.91
C THR A 6 -7.43 16.06 2.80
N TYR A 7 -7.50 17.22 3.47
CA TYR A 7 -8.62 18.16 3.41
C TYR A 7 -8.17 19.53 2.86
N LYS A 8 -6.89 19.65 2.45
CA LYS A 8 -6.33 20.88 1.92
C LYS A 8 -6.80 21.06 0.48
N ALA A 9 -7.69 22.03 0.23
CA ALA A 9 -8.31 22.24 -1.08
C ALA A 9 -7.30 22.37 -2.23
N GLY A 10 -6.25 23.19 -2.08
CA GLY A 10 -5.20 23.34 -3.10
C GLY A 10 -4.52 22.00 -3.43
N LEU A 11 -4.04 21.28 -2.40
CA LEU A 11 -3.40 19.99 -2.57
C LEU A 11 -4.33 18.94 -3.22
N ILE A 12 -5.64 19.00 -2.95
CA ILE A 12 -6.62 18.10 -3.57
C ILE A 12 -6.70 18.34 -5.08
N VAL A 13 -6.80 19.60 -5.48
CA VAL A 13 -6.82 20.00 -6.89
C VAL A 13 -5.52 19.58 -7.57
N ASP A 14 -4.38 19.89 -6.96
CA ASP A 14 -3.05 19.55 -7.50
C ASP A 14 -2.90 18.04 -7.73
N LEU A 15 -3.34 17.22 -6.76
CA LEU A 15 -3.26 15.76 -6.86
C LEU A 15 -4.16 15.21 -7.97
N LEU A 16 -5.39 15.70 -8.08
CA LEU A 16 -6.33 15.27 -9.12
C LEU A 16 -5.90 15.75 -10.51
N GLN A 17 -5.35 16.96 -10.63
CA GLN A 17 -4.79 17.47 -11.89
C GLN A 17 -3.53 16.71 -12.30
N THR A 18 -2.65 16.39 -11.35
CA THR A 18 -1.46 15.57 -11.59
C THR A 18 -1.86 14.17 -12.04
N ALA A 19 -2.88 13.59 -11.41
CA ALA A 19 -3.43 12.31 -11.83
C ALA A 19 -4.00 12.42 -13.25
N MET A 20 -4.86 13.41 -13.52
CA MET A 20 -5.48 13.68 -14.82
C MET A 20 -4.45 13.82 -15.95
N ALA A 21 -3.34 14.54 -15.71
CA ALA A 21 -2.26 14.74 -16.68
C ALA A 21 -1.57 13.44 -17.11
N LYS A 22 -1.73 12.36 -16.35
CA LYS A 22 -1.20 11.02 -16.64
C LYS A 22 -2.26 10.07 -17.22
N GLU A 23 -3.43 10.60 -17.59
CA GLU A 23 -4.55 9.86 -18.22
C GLU A 23 -4.93 8.60 -17.43
N PRO A 24 -5.35 8.73 -16.17
CA PRO A 24 -5.48 7.59 -15.28
C PRO A 24 -6.80 6.86 -15.52
N GLU A 25 -6.77 5.53 -15.44
CA GLU A 25 -8.01 4.78 -15.33
C GLU A 25 -8.64 5.07 -13.95
N VAL A 26 -9.87 5.58 -13.98
CA VAL A 26 -10.71 5.79 -12.81
C VAL A 26 -11.76 4.69 -12.73
N LEU A 27 -11.70 3.90 -11.66
CA LEU A 27 -12.78 2.97 -11.34
C LEU A 27 -13.87 3.71 -10.59
N VAL A 28 -15.08 3.69 -11.13
CA VAL A 28 -16.30 4.22 -10.52
C VAL A 28 -17.18 3.06 -10.10
N TRP A 29 -17.69 3.05 -8.88
CA TRP A 29 -18.64 2.02 -8.46
C TRP A 29 -19.67 2.54 -7.49
N GLN A 30 -20.78 1.82 -7.45
CA GLN A 30 -21.84 1.98 -6.47
C GLN A 30 -22.17 0.62 -5.86
N THR A 31 -22.46 0.60 -4.57
CA THR A 31 -22.87 -0.61 -3.87
C THR A 31 -24.33 -0.48 -3.48
N GLU A 32 -25.17 -1.39 -4.00
CA GLU A 32 -26.59 -1.49 -3.68
C GLU A 32 -26.88 -2.84 -3.04
N GLY A 33 -27.04 -2.85 -1.72
CA GLY A 33 -27.21 -4.09 -0.96
C GLY A 33 -25.97 -4.99 -1.06
N GLU A 34 -26.13 -6.17 -1.68
CA GLU A 34 -25.02 -7.12 -1.91
C GLU A 34 -24.40 -7.00 -3.31
N ASN A 35 -24.99 -6.20 -4.20
CA ASN A 35 -24.51 -6.02 -5.56
C ASN A 35 -23.60 -4.80 -5.64
N ARG A 36 -22.43 -4.97 -6.28
CA ARG A 36 -21.50 -3.89 -6.57
C ARG A 36 -21.33 -3.80 -8.08
N GLU A 37 -21.78 -2.69 -8.65
CA GLU A 37 -21.59 -2.40 -10.06
C GLU A 37 -20.40 -1.47 -10.23
N LYS A 38 -19.51 -1.83 -11.15
CA LYS A 38 -18.23 -1.15 -11.39
C LYS A 38 -18.15 -0.77 -12.86
N PHE A 39 -17.68 0.44 -13.11
CA PHE A 39 -17.43 0.99 -14.44
C PHE A 39 -16.09 1.69 -14.45
N LYS A 40 -15.51 1.82 -15.62
CA LYS A 40 -14.26 2.57 -15.81
C LYS A 40 -14.57 3.93 -16.39
N GLY A 41 -13.63 4.84 -16.21
CA GLY A 41 -13.69 6.18 -16.74
C GLY A 41 -12.36 6.89 -16.66
N GLU A 42 -12.37 8.15 -17.08
CA GLU A 42 -11.21 9.03 -17.13
C GLU A 42 -11.58 10.41 -16.56
N ILE A 43 -10.64 11.05 -15.89
CA ILE A 43 -10.82 12.43 -15.44
C ILE A 43 -10.67 13.34 -16.66
N LEU A 44 -11.71 14.10 -16.99
CA LEU A 44 -11.68 15.04 -18.11
C LEU A 44 -11.28 16.45 -17.68
N ASP A 45 -11.71 16.86 -16.48
CA ASP A 45 -11.49 18.21 -15.99
C ASP A 45 -11.51 18.26 -14.47
N VAL A 46 -10.66 19.12 -13.90
CA VAL A 46 -10.55 19.38 -12.47
C VAL A 46 -10.19 20.85 -12.26
N ASP A 47 -11.09 21.57 -11.59
CA ASP A 47 -10.84 22.90 -11.06
C ASP A 47 -11.14 22.97 -9.54
N GLU A 48 -11.00 24.16 -8.95
CA GLU A 48 -11.25 24.39 -7.52
C GLU A 48 -12.68 24.07 -7.07
N THR A 49 -13.62 24.04 -8.00
CA THR A 49 -15.06 23.97 -7.76
C THR A 49 -15.71 22.71 -8.33
N ASN A 50 -15.20 22.16 -9.42
CA ASN A 50 -15.82 21.12 -10.21
C ASN A 50 -14.81 20.05 -10.69
N THR A 51 -15.29 18.83 -10.78
CA THR A 51 -14.57 17.68 -11.34
C THR A 51 -15.49 16.95 -12.31
N VAL A 52 -14.95 16.58 -13.47
CA VAL A 52 -15.67 15.87 -14.53
C VAL A 52 -14.97 14.55 -14.83
N ILE A 53 -15.74 13.47 -14.85
CA ILE A 53 -15.27 12.13 -15.20
C ILE A 53 -16.12 11.58 -16.34
N ALA A 54 -15.51 11.19 -17.44
CA ALA A 54 -16.19 10.45 -18.50
C ALA A 54 -16.14 8.96 -18.21
N LEU A 55 -17.29 8.29 -18.29
CA LEU A 55 -17.39 6.85 -18.19
C LEU A 55 -17.16 6.21 -19.56
N ASP A 56 -16.56 5.03 -19.57
CA ASP A 56 -16.20 4.31 -20.78
C ASP A 56 -17.42 3.61 -21.45
N GLU A 57 -17.14 2.89 -22.54
CA GLU A 57 -18.17 2.12 -23.27
C GLU A 57 -18.83 1.03 -22.41
N SER A 58 -18.16 0.53 -21.38
CA SER A 58 -18.74 -0.47 -20.47
C SER A 58 -19.96 0.08 -19.75
N TYR A 59 -19.93 1.37 -19.38
CA TYR A 59 -21.10 2.05 -18.83
C TYR A 59 -22.14 2.34 -19.92
N LEU A 60 -21.72 2.98 -21.01
CA LEU A 60 -22.62 3.47 -22.07
C LEU A 60 -23.48 2.35 -22.71
N SER A 61 -22.92 1.14 -22.81
CA SER A 61 -23.59 -0.04 -23.37
C SER A 61 -24.40 -0.85 -22.35
N SER A 62 -24.21 -0.62 -21.05
CA SER A 62 -24.84 -1.44 -20.00
C SER A 62 -26.33 -1.16 -19.79
N GLY A 63 -26.78 0.06 -20.12
CA GLY A 63 -28.10 0.56 -19.74
C GLY A 63 -28.25 0.78 -18.22
N HIS A 64 -27.17 0.68 -17.45
CA HIS A 64 -27.18 0.92 -16.01
C HIS A 64 -27.54 2.36 -15.67
N GLN A 65 -28.15 2.55 -14.50
CA GLN A 65 -28.42 3.86 -13.93
C GLN A 65 -27.98 3.85 -12.48
N PHE A 66 -27.01 4.72 -12.16
CA PHE A 66 -26.63 4.92 -10.78
C PHE A 66 -27.79 5.48 -9.96
N ASN A 67 -27.94 4.97 -8.74
CA ASN A 67 -28.91 5.47 -7.81
C ASN A 67 -28.47 6.82 -7.22
N SER A 68 -29.27 7.86 -7.43
CA SER A 68 -29.00 9.20 -6.93
C SER A 68 -29.03 9.33 -5.40
N SER A 69 -29.61 8.37 -4.66
CA SER A 69 -29.64 8.40 -3.19
C SER A 69 -28.38 7.84 -2.53
N GLU A 70 -27.58 7.07 -3.28
CA GLU A 70 -26.39 6.40 -2.77
C GLU A 70 -25.12 7.07 -3.30
N PRO A 71 -24.02 7.10 -2.52
CA PRO A 71 -22.78 7.70 -2.97
C PRO A 71 -22.10 6.87 -4.06
N LEU A 72 -21.51 7.56 -5.03
CA LEU A 72 -20.51 6.99 -5.92
C LEU A 72 -19.15 6.99 -5.25
N MET A 73 -18.42 5.90 -5.47
CA MET A 73 -17.04 5.73 -5.04
C MET A 73 -16.12 5.77 -6.25
N PHE A 74 -14.96 6.40 -6.07
CA PHE A 74 -13.98 6.62 -7.13
C PHE A 74 -12.62 6.13 -6.65
N ASN A 75 -11.90 5.43 -7.53
CA ASN A 75 -10.50 5.06 -7.33
C ASN A 75 -9.73 5.44 -8.60
N CYS A 76 -8.87 6.43 -8.47
CA CYS A 76 -7.91 6.82 -9.49
C CYS A 76 -6.64 6.01 -9.27
N SER A 77 -6.31 5.17 -10.24
CA SER A 77 -5.12 4.30 -10.21
C SER A 77 -3.84 5.12 -10.00
N GLU A 78 -3.70 6.22 -10.72
CA GLU A 78 -2.62 7.17 -10.56
C GLU A 78 -2.78 7.98 -9.25
N GLY A 79 -1.70 8.06 -8.48
CA GLY A 79 -1.70 8.70 -7.15
C GLY A 79 -2.44 7.91 -6.07
N SER A 80 -3.04 6.76 -6.42
CA SER A 80 -3.86 5.92 -5.52
C SER A 80 -4.90 6.70 -4.74
N ILE A 81 -5.62 7.54 -5.46
CA ILE A 81 -6.56 8.50 -4.89
C ILE A 81 -7.94 7.84 -4.84
N ILE A 82 -8.52 7.79 -3.65
CA ILE A 82 -9.89 7.35 -3.42
C ILE A 82 -10.71 8.50 -2.86
N PHE A 83 -11.90 8.69 -3.42
CA PHE A 83 -12.87 9.64 -2.89
C PHE A 83 -14.31 9.16 -3.16
N LYS A 84 -15.28 9.88 -2.58
CA LYS A 84 -16.70 9.57 -2.72
C LYS A 84 -17.52 10.82 -2.97
N LYS A 85 -18.62 10.68 -3.72
CA LYS A 85 -19.57 11.77 -4.00
C LYS A 85 -21.01 11.30 -4.00
N SER A 86 -21.84 11.96 -3.20
CA SER A 86 -23.29 11.72 -3.14
C SER A 86 -24.09 12.63 -4.07
N ALA A 87 -23.57 13.81 -4.39
CA ALA A 87 -24.23 14.77 -5.28
C ALA A 87 -23.43 14.87 -6.59
N TYR A 88 -24.03 14.39 -7.68
CA TYR A 88 -23.46 14.39 -9.01
C TYR A 88 -24.56 14.60 -10.05
N LYS A 89 -24.17 15.01 -11.25
CA LYS A 89 -25.00 15.01 -12.45
C LYS A 89 -24.40 14.05 -13.47
N LEU A 90 -25.24 13.23 -14.07
CA LEU A 90 -24.84 12.33 -15.15
C LEU A 90 -25.51 12.78 -16.44
N GLU A 91 -24.70 13.19 -17.42
CA GLU A 91 -25.17 13.62 -18.74
C GLU A 91 -24.27 13.01 -19.82
N GLY A 92 -24.85 12.23 -20.75
CA GLY A 92 -24.11 11.67 -21.88
C GLY A 92 -22.92 10.77 -21.49
N GLY A 93 -22.98 10.08 -20.35
CA GLY A 93 -21.88 9.27 -19.82
C GLY A 93 -20.82 10.07 -19.04
N SER A 94 -21.01 11.38 -18.88
CA SER A 94 -20.13 12.23 -18.07
C SER A 94 -20.74 12.49 -16.70
N LEU A 95 -19.97 12.18 -15.65
CA LEU A 95 -20.26 12.54 -14.26
C LEU A 95 -19.63 13.90 -13.95
N SER A 96 -20.45 14.86 -13.53
CA SER A 96 -19.98 16.14 -13.01
C SER A 96 -20.41 16.34 -11.57
N PHE A 97 -19.48 16.81 -10.73
CA PHE A 97 -19.73 17.06 -9.32
C PHE A 97 -18.75 18.07 -8.77
N LYS A 98 -19.11 18.70 -7.63
CA LYS A 98 -18.18 19.59 -6.94
C LYS A 98 -16.89 18.87 -6.61
N THR A 99 -15.73 19.50 -6.76
CA THR A 99 -14.43 18.91 -6.41
C THR A 99 -14.44 18.30 -4.99
N PRO A 100 -13.85 17.12 -4.77
CA PRO A 100 -13.74 16.50 -3.45
C PRO A 100 -13.21 17.47 -2.39
N ALA A 101 -13.85 17.48 -1.21
CA ALA A 101 -13.32 18.21 -0.05
C ALA A 101 -12.36 17.32 0.78
N GLU A 102 -12.32 16.03 0.45
CA GLU A 102 -11.49 15.03 1.09
C GLU A 102 -11.03 14.05 0.01
N LEU A 103 -9.72 13.78 0.01
CA LEU A 103 -9.16 12.64 -0.70
C LEU A 103 -8.53 11.69 0.31
N LYS A 104 -8.74 10.41 0.10
CA LYS A 104 -7.98 9.34 0.76
C LYS A 104 -6.91 8.87 -0.21
N ILE A 105 -5.66 8.92 0.22
CA ILE A 105 -4.52 8.54 -0.61
C ILE A 105 -3.94 7.25 -0.02
N ILE A 106 -3.85 6.22 -0.85
CA ILE A 106 -3.19 4.97 -0.48
C ILE A 106 -1.69 5.16 -0.69
N ASP A 107 -0.94 5.12 0.41
CA ASP A 107 0.51 5.07 0.35
C ASP A 107 0.91 3.71 -0.22
N GLN A 108 1.31 3.68 -1.49
CA GLN A 108 1.75 2.44 -2.16
C GLN A 108 3.09 1.92 -1.65
N ARG A 109 3.79 2.67 -0.79
CA ARG A 109 5.10 2.24 -0.28
C ARG A 109 4.93 0.96 0.54
N GLN A 110 5.82 0.00 0.29
CA GLN A 110 5.94 -1.22 1.10
C GLN A 110 6.60 -0.89 2.45
N MET A 111 7.53 0.07 2.46
CA MET A 111 8.27 0.48 3.64
C MET A 111 7.76 1.79 4.22
N GLU A 112 7.55 1.80 5.55
CA GLU A 112 7.28 3.04 6.30
C GLU A 112 8.44 4.01 6.12
N ARG A 113 8.13 5.26 5.78
CA ARG A 113 9.08 6.37 5.87
C ARG A 113 8.86 7.13 7.17
N PHE A 114 9.95 7.48 7.83
CA PHE A 114 9.94 8.30 9.02
C PHE A 114 10.16 9.77 8.62
N PRO A 115 9.16 10.64 8.78
CA PRO A 115 9.29 12.05 8.45
C PRO A 115 10.07 12.79 9.54
N TYR A 116 10.94 13.70 9.14
CA TYR A 116 11.59 14.66 10.02
C TYR A 116 10.90 16.01 9.92
N MET A 117 10.82 16.71 11.05
CA MET A 117 10.44 18.12 11.08
C MET A 117 11.67 18.95 10.70
N TYR A 118 11.45 20.13 10.11
CA TYR A 118 12.55 21.06 9.79
C TYR A 118 13.44 21.36 11.01
N GLN A 119 12.81 21.48 12.19
CA GLN A 119 13.50 21.72 13.47
C GLN A 119 14.39 20.56 13.94
N ASP A 120 14.29 19.38 13.33
CA ASP A 120 15.14 18.24 13.68
C ASP A 120 16.58 18.40 13.16
N TYR A 121 16.82 19.38 12.27
CA TYR A 121 18.13 19.69 11.66
C TYR A 121 18.82 18.45 11.07
N LYS A 122 18.03 17.58 10.44
CA LYS A 122 18.53 16.36 9.81
C LYS A 122 18.97 16.64 8.39
N ASN A 123 20.08 16.06 8.00
CA ASN A 123 20.68 16.23 6.69
C ASN A 123 20.96 14.90 6.00
N ILE A 124 21.01 14.91 4.69
CA ILE A 124 21.56 13.85 3.86
C ILE A 124 22.80 14.39 3.17
N SER A 125 23.88 13.63 3.19
CA SER A 125 25.10 13.99 2.47
C SER A 125 25.42 12.95 1.41
N PHE A 126 25.69 13.40 0.19
CA PHE A 126 25.93 12.53 -0.95
C PHE A 126 26.94 13.12 -1.93
N THR A 127 27.48 12.28 -2.80
CA THR A 127 28.32 12.68 -3.92
C THR A 127 27.66 12.38 -5.27
N GLN A 128 28.00 13.20 -6.27
CA GLN A 128 27.61 13.00 -7.65
C GLN A 128 28.85 13.15 -8.53
N SER A 129 29.09 12.17 -9.40
CA SER A 129 30.16 12.23 -10.39
C SER A 129 29.64 12.94 -11.64
N LYS A 130 30.29 14.03 -12.04
CA LYS A 130 30.05 14.72 -13.32
C LYS A 130 31.36 14.75 -14.10
N GLY A 131 31.48 13.84 -15.08
CA GLY A 131 32.76 13.62 -15.76
C GLY A 131 33.81 13.08 -14.80
N GLU A 132 34.96 13.77 -14.70
CA GLU A 132 36.05 13.42 -13.78
C GLU A 132 35.91 14.08 -12.39
N GLU A 133 34.98 15.02 -12.22
CA GLU A 133 34.81 15.76 -10.96
C GLU A 133 33.75 15.13 -10.04
N ILE A 134 34.10 15.02 -8.76
CA ILE A 134 33.20 14.53 -7.71
C ILE A 134 32.69 15.72 -6.90
N HIS A 135 31.39 16.00 -7.05
CA HIS A 135 30.71 17.05 -6.30
C HIS A 135 30.12 16.49 -5.01
N LYS A 136 30.19 17.26 -3.93
CA LYS A 136 29.65 16.90 -2.59
C LYS A 136 28.49 17.82 -2.25
N TYR A 137 27.39 17.22 -1.79
CA TYR A 137 26.18 17.93 -1.39
C TYR A 137 25.79 17.54 0.03
N SER A 138 25.20 18.49 0.76
CA SER A 138 24.55 18.26 2.04
C SER A 138 23.23 19.02 2.06
N CYS A 139 22.12 18.30 2.20
CA CYS A 139 20.77 18.81 2.00
C CYS A 139 19.90 18.47 3.21
N THR A 140 18.84 19.26 3.47
CA THR A 140 17.91 18.97 4.56
C THR A 140 17.08 17.74 4.25
N LEU A 141 17.14 16.75 5.14
CA LEU A 141 16.43 15.48 5.04
C LEU A 141 15.00 15.65 5.54
N VAL A 142 14.03 15.28 4.71
CA VAL A 142 12.58 15.38 4.98
C VAL A 142 12.03 14.07 5.49
N ASP A 143 12.44 12.94 4.90
CA ASP A 143 11.99 11.62 5.33
C ASP A 143 13.00 10.53 4.96
N ILE A 144 12.91 9.37 5.62
CA ILE A 144 13.80 8.24 5.37
C ILE A 144 13.12 6.87 5.59
N SER A 145 13.51 5.88 4.80
CA SER A 145 13.31 4.45 5.07
C SER A 145 14.56 3.64 4.71
N THR A 146 14.52 2.32 4.89
CA THR A 146 15.57 1.41 4.41
C THR A 146 15.69 1.34 2.89
N GLU A 147 14.69 1.83 2.13
CA GLU A 147 14.65 1.77 0.66
C GLU A 147 14.88 3.12 -0.02
N GLY A 148 14.91 4.22 0.74
CA GLY A 148 15.14 5.52 0.15
C GLY A 148 14.99 6.66 1.15
N ALA A 149 15.09 7.87 0.62
CA ALA A 149 14.98 9.09 1.40
C ALA A 149 14.29 10.19 0.59
N GLY A 150 13.82 11.22 1.29
CA GLY A 150 13.33 12.47 0.72
C GLY A 150 14.13 13.63 1.30
N PHE A 151 14.56 14.58 0.47
CA PHE A 151 15.28 15.77 0.91
C PHE A 151 14.91 16.99 0.07
N VAL A 152 15.31 18.19 0.49
CA VAL A 152 15.07 19.43 -0.25
C VAL A 152 16.34 20.04 -0.82
N LEU A 153 16.22 20.55 -2.05
CA LEU A 153 17.24 21.32 -2.76
C LEU A 153 16.83 22.77 -2.91
N THR A 154 17.83 23.64 -3.02
CA THR A 154 17.63 25.01 -3.48
C THR A 154 17.47 25.03 -5.00
N THR A 155 16.84 26.08 -5.55
CA THR A 155 16.71 26.31 -7.00
C THR A 155 18.05 26.20 -7.74
N ARG A 156 19.12 26.72 -7.13
CA ARG A 156 20.47 26.69 -7.71
C ARG A 156 21.02 25.27 -7.84
N ASP A 157 20.77 24.43 -6.85
CA ASP A 157 21.28 23.06 -6.84
C ASP A 157 20.39 22.15 -7.69
N HIS A 158 19.08 22.42 -7.74
CA HIS A 158 18.09 21.68 -8.52
C HIS A 158 18.50 21.49 -9.99
N GLU A 159 19.03 22.51 -10.64
CA GLU A 159 19.46 22.46 -12.06
C GLU A 159 20.53 21.38 -12.32
N ASN A 160 21.20 20.89 -11.28
CA ASN A 160 22.22 19.86 -11.39
C ASN A 160 21.67 18.43 -11.40
N PHE A 161 20.37 18.26 -11.16
CA PHE A 161 19.72 16.98 -10.97
C PHE A 161 18.54 16.81 -11.91
N VAL A 162 18.42 15.59 -12.43
CA VAL A 162 17.26 15.14 -13.20
C VAL A 162 16.84 13.77 -12.69
N GLU A 163 15.61 13.37 -12.95
CA GLU A 163 15.15 12.01 -12.66
C GLU A 163 16.10 10.96 -13.26
N GLU A 164 16.19 9.81 -12.60
CA GLU A 164 17.11 8.71 -12.90
C GLU A 164 18.62 9.02 -12.73
N SER A 165 18.98 10.25 -12.33
CA SER A 165 20.36 10.55 -11.93
C SER A 165 20.82 9.69 -10.75
N ARG A 166 22.07 9.23 -10.80
CA ARG A 166 22.68 8.45 -9.72
C ARG A 166 23.48 9.32 -8.77
N ILE A 167 23.34 9.04 -7.48
CA ILE A 167 24.10 9.67 -6.41
C ILE A 167 24.63 8.59 -5.46
N ASN A 168 25.69 8.92 -4.73
CA ASN A 168 26.25 8.04 -3.68
C ASN A 168 26.03 8.69 -2.33
N VAL A 169 25.10 8.15 -1.54
CA VAL A 169 24.80 8.65 -0.20
C VAL A 169 25.91 8.24 0.74
N THR A 170 26.54 9.21 1.38
CA THR A 170 27.70 9.00 2.27
C THR A 170 27.33 9.13 3.75
N ALA A 171 26.28 9.89 4.08
CA ALA A 171 25.85 10.08 5.45
C ALA A 171 24.36 10.43 5.52
N LEU A 172 23.73 10.02 6.62
CA LEU A 172 22.36 10.31 6.99
C LEU A 172 22.36 10.89 8.41
N SER A 173 22.15 12.19 8.53
CA SER A 173 22.26 12.95 9.77
C SER A 173 23.66 12.77 10.39
N ASP A 174 23.70 12.24 11.61
CA ASP A 174 24.87 11.96 12.44
C ASP A 174 25.45 10.57 12.17
N GLN A 175 24.83 9.79 11.28
CA GLN A 175 25.28 8.46 10.89
C GLN A 175 26.08 8.51 9.61
N GLN A 176 27.40 8.34 9.74
CA GLN A 176 28.27 8.08 8.59
C GLN A 176 28.02 6.64 8.11
N LEU A 177 27.73 6.48 6.83
CA LEU A 177 27.57 5.15 6.26
C LEU A 177 28.95 4.49 6.10
N PRO A 178 29.10 3.21 6.46
CA PRO A 178 30.39 2.50 6.38
C PRO A 178 30.89 2.43 4.94
N GLU A 179 29.98 2.30 3.98
CA GLU A 179 30.24 2.41 2.55
C GLU A 179 29.18 3.34 1.92
N PRO A 180 29.54 4.12 0.89
CA PRO A 180 28.57 4.95 0.18
C PRO A 180 27.48 4.09 -0.47
N VAL A 181 26.22 4.47 -0.28
CA VAL A 181 25.06 3.74 -0.79
C VAL A 181 24.61 4.37 -2.10
N ASN A 182 24.62 3.58 -3.16
CA ASN A 182 24.13 4.01 -4.46
C ASN A 182 22.62 4.28 -4.40
N ALA A 183 22.20 5.42 -4.91
CA ALA A 183 20.80 5.79 -5.02
C ALA A 183 20.50 6.40 -6.38
N LYS A 184 19.24 6.29 -6.80
CA LYS A 184 18.70 6.99 -7.97
C LYS A 184 17.67 8.01 -7.56
N ILE A 185 17.63 9.14 -8.26
CA ILE A 185 16.56 10.14 -8.14
C ILE A 185 15.31 9.58 -8.82
N VAL A 186 14.20 9.56 -8.09
CA VAL A 186 12.91 9.02 -8.55
C VAL A 186 11.95 10.14 -8.94
N TYR A 187 11.98 11.26 -8.21
CA TYR A 187 11.17 12.43 -8.54
C TYR A 187 11.84 13.71 -8.05
N LEU A 188 11.47 14.82 -8.70
CA LEU A 188 11.84 16.18 -8.36
C LEU A 188 10.60 17.06 -8.51
N GLU A 189 10.12 17.66 -7.42
CA GLU A 189 8.88 18.46 -7.45
C GLU A 189 9.05 19.78 -6.66
N PRO A 190 8.37 20.88 -7.06
CA PRO A 190 8.35 22.11 -6.27
C PRO A 190 7.87 21.85 -4.84
N TYR A 191 8.54 22.47 -3.86
CA TYR A 191 8.25 22.30 -2.44
C TYR A 191 7.84 23.63 -1.82
N SER A 192 6.55 23.78 -1.51
CA SER A 192 5.91 25.04 -1.14
C SER A 192 5.72 25.26 0.38
N ASP A 193 6.18 24.34 1.23
CA ASP A 193 6.00 24.42 2.69
C ASP A 193 7.04 25.34 3.41
N LEU A 194 7.92 26.03 2.68
CA LEU A 194 8.94 26.93 3.25
C LEU A 194 8.70 28.38 2.82
N GLU A 195 8.57 29.29 3.78
CA GLU A 195 8.14 30.69 3.58
C GLU A 195 9.12 31.58 2.80
N ASP A 196 10.30 31.10 2.40
CA ASP A 196 11.24 31.88 1.59
C ASP A 196 12.05 30.95 0.66
N GLY A 197 11.77 31.03 -0.65
CA GLY A 197 12.56 30.39 -1.72
C GLY A 197 11.81 29.34 -2.54
N GLU A 198 12.21 29.16 -3.80
CA GLU A 198 11.76 28.05 -4.65
C GLU A 198 12.57 26.80 -4.28
N TRP A 199 12.07 26.02 -3.33
CA TRP A 199 12.65 24.75 -2.93
C TRP A 199 12.13 23.62 -3.81
N PHE A 200 12.92 22.57 -3.99
CA PHE A 200 12.51 21.36 -4.68
C PHE A 200 12.66 20.16 -3.77
N LYS A 201 11.60 19.38 -3.64
CA LYS A 201 11.64 18.09 -2.95
C LYS A 201 12.14 17.04 -3.90
N VAL A 202 13.08 16.25 -3.41
CA VAL A 202 13.77 15.20 -4.15
C VAL A 202 13.51 13.87 -3.46
N GLY A 203 12.95 12.93 -4.20
CA GLY A 203 12.85 11.54 -3.78
C GLY A 203 13.99 10.73 -4.34
N ILE A 204 14.67 9.95 -3.49
CA ILE A 204 15.64 8.96 -3.92
C ILE A 204 15.24 7.55 -3.51
N HIS A 205 15.68 6.59 -4.31
CA HIS A 205 15.59 5.16 -4.03
C HIS A 205 17.00 4.56 -3.96
N PHE A 206 17.29 3.84 -2.88
CA PHE A 206 18.56 3.14 -2.73
C PHE A 206 18.57 1.91 -3.64
N LEU A 207 19.60 1.78 -4.48
CA LEU A 207 19.79 0.60 -5.33
C LEU A 207 20.11 -0.64 -4.48
N GLU A 208 20.69 -0.41 -3.31
CA GLU A 208 20.91 -1.41 -2.28
C GLU A 208 20.25 -0.92 -0.98
N THR A 209 19.25 -1.65 -0.51
CA THR A 209 18.50 -1.27 0.70
C THR A 209 19.42 -1.28 1.93
N LEU A 210 19.29 -0.28 2.79
CA LEU A 210 20.00 -0.19 4.06
C LEU A 210 19.59 -1.33 4.99
N ASP A 211 20.55 -1.94 5.69
CA ASP A 211 20.28 -3.00 6.67
C ASP A 211 19.43 -2.53 7.84
N SER A 212 19.60 -1.27 8.26
CA SER A 212 18.71 -0.62 9.20
C SER A 212 18.80 0.90 9.11
N VAL A 213 17.74 1.55 9.55
CA VAL A 213 17.68 3.00 9.77
C VAL A 213 17.21 3.25 11.18
N SER A 214 17.95 4.10 11.92
CA SER A 214 17.49 4.63 13.20
C SER A 214 16.90 6.02 13.01
N TYR A 215 15.67 6.20 13.47
CA TYR A 215 14.95 7.45 13.46
C TYR A 215 14.86 8.04 14.86
N LYS A 216 15.35 9.27 14.99
CA LYS A 216 15.26 10.09 16.20
C LYS A 216 14.92 11.54 15.81
N SER A 217 13.69 11.95 16.08
CA SER A 217 13.20 13.31 15.93
C SER A 217 13.09 13.97 17.30
N ILE A 218 13.28 15.28 17.38
CA ILE A 218 13.13 16.08 18.61
C ILE A 218 11.70 15.99 19.16
N SER A 219 10.72 15.88 18.26
CA SER A 219 9.29 15.75 18.60
C SER A 219 8.92 14.35 19.10
N SER A 220 9.75 13.33 18.85
CA SER A 220 9.48 11.94 19.21
C SER A 220 10.32 11.53 20.41
N ILE A 221 9.66 11.29 21.55
CA ILE A 221 10.29 10.71 22.76
C ILE A 221 10.81 9.28 22.48
N VAL A 222 10.27 8.62 21.44
CA VAL A 222 10.58 7.25 21.07
C VAL A 222 11.55 7.23 19.88
N GLU A 223 12.71 6.59 20.07
CA GLU A 223 13.60 6.19 18.99
C GLU A 223 12.99 4.99 18.25
N LYS A 224 12.88 5.08 16.92
CA LYS A 224 12.34 4.00 16.09
C LYS A 224 13.47 3.42 15.24
N LYS A 225 13.64 2.11 15.25
CA LYS A 225 14.57 1.42 14.35
C LYS A 225 13.78 0.61 13.34
N GLN A 226 14.05 0.83 12.06
CA GLN A 226 13.55 -0.02 10.98
C GLN A 226 14.72 -0.85 10.48
N GLU A 227 14.55 -2.17 10.45
CA GLU A 227 15.54 -3.09 9.90
C GLU A 227 15.07 -3.58 8.54
N LYS A 228 16.01 -3.78 7.62
CA LYS A 228 15.78 -4.50 6.37
C LYS A 228 15.13 -5.82 6.71
N PHE A 229 14.06 -6.13 6.01
CA PHE A 229 13.45 -7.44 6.11
C PHE A 229 14.47 -8.50 5.69
N LYS A 230 15.10 -9.16 6.66
CA LYS A 230 15.75 -10.44 6.41
C LYS A 230 14.62 -11.36 5.95
N GLY A 231 14.71 -11.82 4.71
CA GLY A 231 13.81 -12.85 4.19
C GLY A 231 13.66 -13.96 5.22
N LEU A 232 12.46 -14.52 5.31
CA LEU A 232 12.19 -15.66 6.18
C LEU A 232 13.28 -16.73 5.96
N ASN A 233 13.89 -17.20 7.06
CA ASN A 233 14.82 -18.31 7.00
C ASN A 233 14.05 -19.54 6.48
N VAL A 234 14.32 -19.92 5.23
CA VAL A 234 13.53 -20.86 4.43
C VAL A 234 13.56 -22.28 5.02
N ASP A 235 14.46 -22.55 5.96
CA ASP A 235 14.61 -23.84 6.64
C ASP A 235 13.50 -24.14 7.66
N THR A 236 12.67 -23.14 8.00
CA THR A 236 11.57 -23.25 8.98
C THR A 236 10.19 -22.96 8.38
N PHE A 237 10.05 -23.14 7.06
CA PHE A 237 8.88 -22.67 6.32
C PHE A 237 7.59 -23.43 6.69
N ASN A 238 6.67 -22.75 7.37
CA ASN A 238 5.33 -23.25 7.68
C ASN A 238 4.35 -23.02 6.52
N GLY A 239 3.55 -24.03 6.18
CA GLY A 239 2.61 -24.03 5.05
C GLY A 239 2.79 -25.24 4.15
N LEU A 240 1.77 -25.58 3.37
CA LEU A 240 1.78 -26.81 2.56
C LEU A 240 2.05 -26.53 1.09
N HIS A 241 2.81 -27.42 0.45
CA HIS A 241 2.86 -27.46 -1.02
C HIS A 241 1.52 -27.99 -1.56
N PRO A 242 1.13 -27.61 -2.80
CA PRO A 242 -0.14 -28.06 -3.40
C PRO A 242 -0.34 -29.58 -3.38
N SER A 243 0.73 -30.35 -3.64
CA SER A 243 0.70 -31.82 -3.59
C SER A 243 0.38 -32.37 -2.20
N ASP A 244 0.87 -31.73 -1.14
CA ASP A 244 0.58 -32.11 0.25
C ASP A 244 -0.83 -31.72 0.68
N GLN A 245 -1.31 -30.55 0.24
CA GLN A 245 -2.70 -30.14 0.44
C GLN A 245 -3.67 -31.17 -0.15
N ASP A 246 -3.45 -31.57 -1.41
CA ASP A 246 -4.28 -32.56 -2.08
C ASP A 246 -4.23 -33.93 -1.39
N ARG A 247 -3.05 -34.35 -0.94
CA ARG A 247 -2.88 -35.60 -0.19
C ARG A 247 -3.68 -35.58 1.12
N ILE A 248 -3.54 -34.52 1.91
CA ILE A 248 -4.25 -34.38 3.20
C ILE A 248 -5.76 -34.28 2.98
N LEU A 249 -6.21 -33.52 1.98
CA LEU A 249 -7.63 -33.41 1.63
C LEU A 249 -8.23 -34.74 1.20
N LYS A 250 -7.50 -35.58 0.45
CA LYS A 250 -7.93 -36.95 0.11
C LYS A 250 -8.13 -37.81 1.36
N THR A 251 -7.17 -37.79 2.28
CA THR A 251 -7.28 -38.52 3.57
C THR A 251 -8.45 -38.03 4.42
N ILE A 252 -8.75 -36.73 4.42
CA ILE A 252 -9.93 -36.19 5.10
C ILE A 252 -11.20 -36.66 4.38
N ALA A 253 -11.23 -36.64 3.04
CA ALA A 253 -12.39 -37.01 2.24
C ALA A 253 -12.77 -38.49 2.41
N GLU A 254 -11.79 -39.38 2.59
CA GLU A 254 -12.02 -40.81 2.91
C GLU A 254 -12.83 -41.00 4.20
N LYS A 255 -12.66 -40.11 5.19
CA LYS A 255 -13.37 -40.17 6.47
C LYS A 255 -14.64 -39.33 6.48
N ASN A 256 -14.60 -38.15 5.85
CA ASN A 256 -15.70 -37.20 5.80
C ASN A 256 -15.61 -36.33 4.52
N PRO A 257 -16.28 -36.74 3.44
CA PRO A 257 -16.25 -36.03 2.16
C PRO A 257 -16.75 -34.58 2.25
N THR A 258 -17.82 -34.35 3.02
CA THR A 258 -18.42 -33.02 3.20
C THR A 258 -17.45 -32.06 3.87
N GLN A 259 -16.77 -32.53 4.92
CA GLN A 259 -15.77 -31.73 5.62
C GLN A 259 -14.58 -31.37 4.71
N ALA A 260 -14.08 -32.33 3.92
CA ALA A 260 -12.99 -32.07 2.99
C ALA A 260 -13.38 -31.01 1.94
N LYS A 261 -14.62 -31.07 1.42
CA LYS A 261 -15.14 -30.08 0.47
C LYS A 261 -15.22 -28.68 1.09
N ASN A 262 -15.71 -28.58 2.33
CA ASN A 262 -15.82 -27.30 3.04
C ASN A 262 -14.44 -26.68 3.30
N ILE A 263 -13.48 -27.48 3.79
CA ILE A 263 -12.11 -27.04 4.00
C ILE A 263 -11.50 -26.54 2.69
N LYS A 264 -11.63 -27.31 1.59
CA LYS A 264 -11.08 -26.92 0.29
C LYS A 264 -11.67 -25.60 -0.20
N MET A 265 -12.98 -25.40 -0.07
CA MET A 265 -13.64 -24.14 -0.43
C MET A 265 -13.12 -22.98 0.40
N ARG A 266 -13.00 -23.14 1.73
CA ARG A 266 -12.49 -22.11 2.61
C ARG A 266 -11.02 -21.80 2.39
N MET A 267 -10.21 -22.79 1.99
CA MET A 267 -8.82 -22.55 1.61
C MET A 267 -8.73 -21.52 0.48
N TYR A 268 -9.56 -21.63 -0.56
CA TYR A 268 -9.57 -20.65 -1.66
C TYR A 268 -9.97 -19.25 -1.18
N GLU A 269 -11.00 -19.14 -0.33
CA GLU A 269 -11.42 -17.84 0.20
C GLU A 269 -10.36 -17.19 1.08
N ILE A 270 -9.78 -17.95 1.99
CA ILE A 270 -8.73 -17.48 2.91
C ILE A 270 -7.46 -17.12 2.14
N ASP A 271 -7.18 -17.80 1.03
CA ASP A 271 -6.04 -17.50 0.17
C ASP A 271 -6.15 -16.15 -0.55
N ARG A 272 -7.34 -15.53 -0.60
CA ARG A 272 -7.53 -14.13 -1.02
C ARG A 272 -6.93 -13.11 -0.05
N LEU A 273 -6.60 -13.50 1.19
CA LEU A 273 -5.89 -12.62 2.13
C LEU A 273 -4.52 -12.15 1.58
N ARG A 274 -3.98 -12.80 0.53
CA ARG A 274 -2.79 -12.36 -0.19
C ARG A 274 -2.95 -10.98 -0.84
N TYR A 275 -4.18 -10.57 -1.13
CA TYR A 275 -4.48 -9.27 -1.75
C TYR A 275 -4.66 -8.15 -0.73
N LEU A 276 -4.58 -8.48 0.57
CA LEU A 276 -4.60 -7.45 1.60
C LEU A 276 -3.40 -6.54 1.44
N THR A 277 -3.66 -5.24 1.48
CA THR A 277 -2.60 -4.25 1.67
C THR A 277 -2.06 -4.32 3.10
N THR A 278 -0.85 -3.78 3.35
CA THR A 278 -0.26 -3.80 4.71
C THR A 278 -1.17 -3.25 5.80
N SER A 279 -1.86 -2.12 5.58
CA SER A 279 -2.81 -1.59 6.59
C SER A 279 -3.98 -2.53 6.80
N MET A 280 -4.48 -3.16 5.74
CA MET A 280 -5.57 -4.11 5.86
C MET A 280 -5.13 -5.38 6.61
N LYS A 281 -3.91 -5.86 6.38
CA LYS A 281 -3.31 -6.96 7.18
C LYS A 281 -3.21 -6.58 8.65
N ILE A 282 -2.71 -5.39 8.97
CA ILE A 282 -2.63 -4.92 10.36
C ILE A 282 -4.02 -4.88 11.01
N GLN A 283 -5.01 -4.28 10.34
CA GLN A 283 -6.39 -4.21 10.85
C GLN A 283 -7.01 -5.60 11.03
N PHE A 284 -6.83 -6.48 10.04
CA PHE A 284 -7.29 -7.86 10.10
C PHE A 284 -6.65 -8.61 11.29
N LEU A 285 -5.34 -8.52 11.44
CA LEU A 285 -4.60 -9.18 12.52
C LEU A 285 -4.90 -8.60 13.91
N GLN A 286 -5.31 -7.34 14.00
CA GLN A 286 -5.80 -6.75 15.26
C GLN A 286 -7.21 -7.25 15.64
N LYS A 287 -8.05 -7.54 14.64
CA LYS A 287 -9.44 -7.99 14.84
C LYS A 287 -9.54 -9.49 15.09
N VAL A 288 -8.61 -10.26 14.53
CA VAL A 288 -8.65 -11.72 14.54
C VAL A 288 -7.90 -12.29 15.74
N ASN A 289 -8.47 -13.33 16.36
CA ASN A 289 -7.75 -14.14 17.33
C ASN A 289 -6.65 -14.97 16.65
N HIS A 290 -5.41 -14.84 17.13
CA HIS A 290 -4.24 -15.46 16.49
C HIS A 290 -4.19 -16.99 16.61
N ASP A 291 -4.82 -17.59 17.63
CA ASP A 291 -4.95 -19.06 17.72
C ASP A 291 -5.88 -19.59 16.64
N ILE A 292 -6.97 -18.88 16.40
CA ILE A 292 -7.96 -19.21 15.37
C ILE A 292 -7.33 -19.01 13.99
N LEU A 293 -6.60 -17.92 13.77
CA LEU A 293 -5.89 -17.68 12.52
C LEU A 293 -4.85 -18.76 12.22
N ALA A 294 -4.02 -19.11 13.20
CA ALA A 294 -3.02 -20.16 13.04
C ALA A 294 -3.67 -21.51 12.71
N ALA A 295 -4.79 -21.85 13.36
CA ALA A 295 -5.54 -23.05 13.05
C ALA A 295 -6.13 -23.04 11.62
N ALA A 296 -6.63 -21.88 11.17
CA ALA A 296 -7.23 -21.71 9.84
C ALA A 296 -6.20 -21.80 8.70
N LEU A 297 -4.98 -21.27 8.93
CA LEU A 297 -3.89 -21.24 7.95
C LEU A 297 -3.15 -22.58 7.81
N ARG A 298 -3.46 -23.59 8.63
CA ARG A 298 -2.72 -24.86 8.68
C ARG A 298 -2.66 -25.58 7.33
N LEU A 299 -3.74 -25.50 6.56
CA LEU A 299 -3.82 -26.13 5.25
C LEU A 299 -3.57 -25.14 4.11
N SER A 300 -3.26 -23.90 4.41
CA SER A 300 -3.05 -22.85 3.42
C SER A 300 -1.74 -23.00 2.67
N SER A 301 -1.68 -22.28 1.55
CA SER A 301 -0.49 -22.20 0.71
C SER A 301 0.66 -21.56 1.48
N LYS A 302 1.87 -21.96 1.12
CA LYS A 302 3.09 -21.37 1.66
C LYS A 302 3.15 -19.87 1.38
N GLU A 303 2.77 -19.51 0.16
CA GLU A 303 2.74 -18.16 -0.36
C GLU A 303 1.80 -17.27 0.46
N LEU A 304 0.61 -17.75 0.83
CA LEU A 304 -0.30 -16.99 1.69
C LEU A 304 0.32 -16.67 3.05
N ILE A 305 0.92 -17.67 3.68
CA ILE A 305 1.51 -17.53 5.01
C ILE A 305 2.69 -16.57 4.95
N PHE A 306 3.53 -16.67 3.91
CA PHE A 306 4.60 -15.71 3.67
C PHE A 306 4.07 -14.28 3.54
N GLU A 307 3.12 -14.05 2.64
CA GLU A 307 2.55 -12.72 2.38
C GLU A 307 1.86 -12.11 3.60
N LEU A 308 1.17 -12.93 4.40
CA LEU A 308 0.50 -12.43 5.60
C LEU A 308 1.49 -12.05 6.71
N LEU A 309 2.63 -12.74 6.80
CA LEU A 309 3.60 -12.60 7.89
C LEU A 309 4.81 -11.74 7.53
N SER A 310 4.99 -11.39 6.27
CA SER A 310 6.09 -10.56 5.76
C SER A 310 6.01 -9.10 6.21
N GLU A 311 4.96 -8.65 6.89
CA GLU A 311 4.79 -7.24 7.28
C GLU A 311 4.48 -7.04 8.78
N ILE A 312 4.48 -8.13 9.56
CA ILE A 312 4.28 -8.08 11.02
C ILE A 312 5.59 -8.04 11.79
N THR A 313 5.52 -7.57 13.05
CA THR A 313 6.66 -7.54 13.97
C THR A 313 7.21 -8.94 14.26
N GLY A 314 8.51 -9.04 14.56
CA GLY A 314 9.19 -10.32 14.80
C GLY A 314 8.52 -11.16 15.90
N ASN A 315 8.18 -10.56 17.04
CA ASN A 315 7.55 -11.28 18.17
C ASN A 315 6.19 -11.88 17.80
N LEU A 316 5.33 -11.11 17.12
CA LEU A 316 4.01 -11.59 16.69
C LEU A 316 4.13 -12.71 15.64
N ARG A 317 5.13 -12.59 14.75
CA ARG A 317 5.43 -13.62 13.76
C ARG A 317 5.82 -14.93 14.42
N GLU A 318 6.77 -14.89 15.35
CA GLU A 318 7.23 -16.07 16.07
C GLU A 318 6.09 -16.74 16.83
N GLU A 319 5.24 -15.97 17.50
CA GLU A 319 4.05 -16.48 18.19
C GLU A 319 3.10 -17.20 17.22
N LEU A 320 2.77 -16.57 16.08
CA LEU A 320 1.85 -17.18 15.11
C LEU A 320 2.46 -18.42 14.46
N LEU A 321 3.76 -18.40 14.12
CA LEU A 321 4.46 -19.55 13.55
C LEU A 321 4.55 -20.71 14.55
N PHE A 322 4.74 -20.42 15.84
CA PHE A 322 4.71 -21.42 16.89
C PHE A 322 3.33 -22.10 16.95
N LYS A 323 2.25 -21.30 16.98
CA LYS A 323 0.86 -21.81 17.01
C LYS A 323 0.49 -22.59 15.76
N LEU A 324 0.99 -22.16 14.60
CA LEU A 324 0.75 -22.81 13.31
C LEU A 324 1.34 -24.23 13.27
N ASN A 325 2.44 -24.48 14.01
CA ASN A 325 3.08 -25.78 14.10
C ASN A 325 2.33 -26.78 14.99
N GLU A 326 1.51 -26.33 15.94
CA GLU A 326 0.78 -27.22 16.85
C GLU A 326 -0.25 -28.11 16.15
N PRO A 327 -0.22 -29.45 16.22
CA PRO A 327 -1.20 -30.33 15.58
C PRO A 327 -2.66 -29.98 15.93
N LYS A 328 -3.50 -29.81 14.90
CA LYS A 328 -4.95 -29.63 15.05
C LYS A 328 -5.72 -30.65 14.20
N PRO A 329 -6.84 -31.20 14.71
CA PRO A 329 -7.68 -32.09 13.91
C PRO A 329 -8.42 -31.33 12.79
N PRO A 330 -8.80 -32.01 11.69
CA PRO A 330 -9.51 -31.37 10.58
C PRO A 330 -10.80 -30.64 10.97
N SER A 331 -11.50 -31.10 12.02
CA SER A 331 -12.69 -30.42 12.57
C SER A 331 -12.38 -29.06 13.17
N ALA A 332 -11.27 -28.93 13.88
CA ALA A 332 -10.82 -27.66 14.43
C ALA A 332 -10.37 -26.72 13.31
N VAL A 333 -9.64 -27.23 12.31
CA VAL A 333 -9.23 -26.44 11.13
C VAL A 333 -10.46 -25.91 10.40
N ASN A 334 -11.43 -26.76 10.07
CA ASN A 334 -12.65 -26.33 9.37
C ASN A 334 -13.42 -25.25 10.16
N LYS A 335 -13.58 -25.43 11.47
CA LYS A 335 -14.27 -24.45 12.33
C LYS A 335 -13.53 -23.11 12.36
N ALA A 336 -12.20 -23.15 12.48
CA ALA A 336 -11.38 -21.95 12.46
C ALA A 336 -11.46 -21.23 11.11
N GLN A 337 -11.44 -21.98 10.01
CA GLN A 337 -11.58 -21.43 8.66
C GLN A 337 -12.95 -20.76 8.45
N ASP A 338 -14.04 -21.34 8.95
CA ASP A 338 -15.37 -20.73 8.91
C ASP A 338 -15.43 -19.41 9.72
N GLU A 339 -14.73 -19.35 10.85
CA GLU A 339 -14.66 -18.15 11.68
C GLU A 339 -13.85 -17.03 11.01
N ILE A 340 -12.67 -17.36 10.48
CA ILE A 340 -11.86 -16.41 9.70
C ILE A 340 -12.64 -15.90 8.49
N TYR A 341 -13.32 -16.78 7.75
CA TYR A 341 -14.12 -16.38 6.60
C TYR A 341 -15.24 -15.39 6.99
N LYS A 342 -15.90 -15.59 8.13
CA LYS A 342 -16.93 -14.65 8.62
C LYS A 342 -16.34 -13.27 8.90
N ILE A 343 -15.20 -13.21 9.58
CA ILE A 343 -14.51 -11.95 9.87
C ILE A 343 -14.10 -11.27 8.57
N MET A 344 -13.50 -12.01 7.63
CA MET A 344 -13.14 -11.50 6.30
C MET A 344 -14.33 -10.92 5.57
N SER A 345 -15.44 -11.66 5.50
CA SER A 345 -16.66 -11.25 4.80
C SER A 345 -17.28 -10.00 5.42
N GLU A 346 -17.28 -9.91 6.75
CA GLU A 346 -17.78 -8.73 7.46
C GLU A 346 -16.90 -7.50 7.22
N MET A 347 -15.58 -7.67 7.30
CA MET A 347 -14.63 -6.59 7.01
C MET A 347 -14.71 -6.12 5.56
N GLU A 348 -14.87 -7.04 4.61
CA GLU A 348 -15.03 -6.71 3.19
C GLU A 348 -16.35 -5.96 2.94
N ARG A 349 -17.45 -6.42 3.54
CA ARG A 349 -18.77 -5.74 3.48
C ARG A 349 -18.73 -4.32 4.05
N ASN A 350 -17.97 -4.11 5.12
CA ASN A 350 -17.81 -2.79 5.74
C ASN A 350 -16.82 -1.88 4.99
N GLY A 351 -16.16 -2.38 3.92
CA GLY A 351 -15.12 -1.66 3.21
C GLY A 351 -13.81 -1.46 4.01
N GLU A 352 -13.61 -2.24 5.08
CA GLU A 352 -12.39 -2.24 5.89
C GLU A 352 -11.24 -2.91 5.12
N ILE A 353 -11.54 -3.95 4.33
CA ILE A 353 -10.55 -4.69 3.52
C ILE A 353 -11.04 -4.87 2.08
N LEU A 354 -10.09 -5.10 1.18
CA LEU A 354 -10.32 -5.41 -0.22
C LEU A 354 -9.58 -6.70 -0.56
N LEU A 355 -10.31 -7.73 -1.01
CA LEU A 355 -9.80 -9.09 -1.25
C LEU A 355 -9.93 -9.51 -2.72
N ASP A 356 -10.07 -8.53 -3.61
CA ASP A 356 -10.32 -8.73 -5.04
C ASP A 356 -8.99 -8.65 -5.82
N PRO A 357 -8.57 -9.72 -6.52
CA PRO A 357 -7.33 -9.75 -7.31
C PRO A 357 -7.28 -8.64 -8.36
N GLU A 358 -8.42 -8.29 -8.97
CA GLU A 358 -8.50 -7.28 -10.04
C GLU A 358 -8.41 -5.86 -9.47
N ALA A 359 -8.96 -5.66 -8.26
CA ALA A 359 -8.83 -4.39 -7.54
C ALA A 359 -7.43 -4.20 -6.94
N SER A 360 -6.70 -5.29 -6.72
CA SER A 360 -5.27 -5.31 -6.34
C SER A 360 -4.33 -5.50 -7.54
N SER A 361 -4.84 -5.44 -8.78
CA SER A 361 -4.05 -5.82 -9.95
C SER A 361 -2.75 -5.04 -9.96
N LYS A 362 -1.67 -5.83 -9.93
CA LYS A 362 -0.28 -5.40 -10.00
C LYS A 362 -0.12 -4.57 -11.26
N LEU A 363 -0.04 -3.25 -11.09
CA LEU A 363 0.80 -2.41 -11.92
C LEU A 363 2.23 -2.91 -11.70
N VAL A 364 2.75 -3.61 -12.70
CA VAL A 364 4.19 -3.85 -12.85
C VAL A 364 4.85 -2.50 -13.13
#